data_AF-A0A177NY99-F1
#
_entry.id   AF-A0A177NY99-F1
#
_cell.length_a   1.000
_cell.length_b   1.000
_cell.length_c   1.000
_cell.angle_alpha   90.00
_cell.angle_beta   90.00
_cell.angle_gamma   90.00
#
_symmetry.space_group_name_H-M   'P 1'
#
loop_
_entity.id
_entity.type
_entity.pdbx_description
1 polymer ?
#
loop_
_entity_poly.entity_id
_entity_poly.type
_entity_poly.pdbx_seq_one_letter_code
_entity_poly.pdbx_strand_id
1 'polypeptide(L)'
;MRYDPHPEEIAAVPDMSDEERLEYFLYRIFETDEVWGLKEGPQPLIRELDGRNTLPVWPYKRYAADAVAGEWAHLAPGVESVDFFTYQTLNKLAREEVTVEIMPRPGAAGCLITPQRLFGMLENMMESRDYTVGD
;
A
#
# COMPACT_ATOMS: atom_id res chain seq x y z
N MET A 1 -10.48 1.92 -15.99
CA MET A 1 -9.89 1.63 -14.66
C MET A 1 -9.93 0.13 -14.48
N ARG A 2 -8.78 -0.50 -14.27
CA ARG A 2 -8.68 -1.94 -14.00
C ARG A 2 -8.51 -2.16 -12.50
N TYR A 3 -9.35 -3.00 -11.92
CA TYR A 3 -9.35 -3.31 -10.49
C TYR A 3 -8.55 -4.58 -10.13
N ASP A 4 -7.88 -5.18 -11.12
CA ASP A 4 -7.05 -6.38 -10.96
C ASP A 4 -5.73 -6.27 -11.74
N PRO A 5 -4.62 -6.82 -11.21
CA PRO A 5 -3.33 -6.83 -11.89
C PRO A 5 -3.30 -7.80 -13.08
N HIS A 6 -2.52 -7.48 -14.11
CA HIS A 6 -2.28 -8.37 -15.23
C HIS A 6 -1.49 -9.63 -14.81
N PRO A 7 -1.65 -10.76 -15.53
CA PRO A 7 -0.84 -11.96 -15.29
C PRO A 7 0.67 -11.71 -15.35
N GLU A 8 1.12 -10.82 -16.24
CA GLU A 8 2.52 -10.41 -16.38
C GLU A 8 3.01 -9.65 -15.14
N GLU A 9 2.17 -8.81 -14.54
CA GLU A 9 2.49 -8.06 -13.33
C GLU A 9 2.56 -8.99 -12.12
N ILE A 10 1.59 -9.91 -12.01
CA ILE A 10 1.59 -10.95 -10.97
C ILE A 10 2.90 -11.77 -11.04
N ALA A 11 3.35 -12.10 -12.26
CA ALA A 11 4.58 -12.85 -12.46
C ALA A 11 5.85 -12.04 -12.15
N ALA A 12 5.83 -10.71 -12.36
CA ALA A 12 6.99 -9.84 -12.14
C ALA A 12 7.15 -9.38 -10.68
N VAL A 13 6.05 -9.19 -9.94
CA VAL A 13 6.07 -8.69 -8.54
C VAL A 13 7.03 -9.45 -7.63
N PRO A 14 7.13 -10.79 -7.64
CA PRO A 14 8.07 -11.54 -6.81
C PRO A 14 9.52 -11.08 -6.95
N ASP A 15 9.94 -10.71 -8.17
CA ASP A 15 11.31 -10.35 -8.52
C ASP A 15 11.61 -8.85 -8.40
N MET A 16 10.58 -8.01 -8.24
CA MET A 16 10.75 -6.56 -8.06
C MET A 16 11.57 -6.25 -6.81
N SER A 17 12.50 -5.31 -6.93
CA SER A 17 13.17 -4.60 -5.84
C SER A 17 12.19 -3.72 -5.05
N ASP A 18 12.69 -3.12 -3.97
CA ASP A 18 11.87 -2.24 -3.13
C ASP A 18 11.47 -0.94 -3.84
N GLU A 19 12.35 -0.43 -4.71
CA GLU A 19 12.08 0.74 -5.54
C GLU A 19 11.00 0.42 -6.58
N GLU A 20 11.12 -0.71 -7.29
CA GLU A 20 10.12 -1.16 -8.26
C GLU A 20 8.76 -1.42 -7.62
N ARG A 21 8.71 -1.98 -6.40
CA ARG A 21 7.45 -2.17 -5.65
C ARG A 21 6.80 -0.85 -5.28
N LEU A 22 7.58 0.15 -4.86
CA LEU A 22 7.10 1.49 -4.54
C LEU A 22 6.54 2.16 -5.79
N GLU A 23 7.28 2.18 -6.90
CA GLU A 23 6.83 2.77 -8.16
C GLU A 23 5.56 2.09 -8.69
N TYR A 24 5.55 0.76 -8.69
CA TYR A 24 4.40 -0.03 -9.08
C TYR A 24 3.17 0.29 -8.21
N PHE A 25 3.35 0.33 -6.89
CA PHE A 25 2.29 0.68 -5.95
C PHE A 25 1.71 2.05 -6.26
N LEU A 26 2.56 3.08 -6.36
CA LEU A 26 2.14 4.45 -6.65
C LEU A 26 1.35 4.53 -7.97
N TYR A 27 1.88 3.95 -9.05
CA TYR A 27 1.21 3.99 -10.36
C TYR A 27 -0.18 3.34 -10.30
N ARG A 28 -0.29 2.19 -9.62
CA ARG A 28 -1.54 1.40 -9.59
C ARG A 28 -2.61 2.00 -8.69
N ILE A 29 -2.27 2.51 -7.50
CA ILE A 29 -3.27 3.13 -6.61
C ILE A 29 -3.88 4.39 -7.23
N PHE A 30 -3.10 5.15 -8.03
CA PHE A 30 -3.64 6.32 -8.73
C PHE A 30 -4.54 5.94 -9.92
N GLU A 31 -4.34 4.76 -10.52
CA GLU A 31 -5.22 4.24 -11.57
C GLU A 31 -6.56 3.75 -11.00
N THR A 32 -6.53 3.12 -9.82
CA THR A 32 -7.71 2.51 -9.17
C THR A 32 -8.43 3.45 -8.21
N ASP A 33 -7.75 4.46 -7.70
CA ASP A 33 -8.13 5.22 -6.51
C ASP A 33 -8.37 4.34 -5.27
N GLU A 34 -7.61 3.24 -5.15
CA GLU A 34 -7.75 2.28 -4.05
C GLU A 34 -6.41 1.89 -3.45
N VAL A 35 -6.32 1.97 -2.13
CA VAL A 35 -5.24 1.38 -1.32
C VAL A 35 -5.81 0.24 -0.50
N TRP A 36 -5.20 -0.94 -0.60
CA TRP A 36 -5.65 -2.14 0.09
C TRP A 36 -4.74 -2.46 1.27
N GLY A 37 -5.33 -2.83 2.40
CA GLY A 37 -4.66 -3.35 3.58
C GLY A 37 -5.37 -4.59 4.11
N LEU A 38 -4.86 -5.16 5.20
CA LEU A 38 -5.56 -6.20 5.97
C LEU A 38 -6.12 -5.62 7.25
N LYS A 39 -7.25 -6.17 7.72
CA LYS A 39 -7.89 -5.74 8.96
C LYS A 39 -8.63 -6.88 9.66
N GLU A 40 -8.73 -6.77 10.99
CA GLU A 40 -9.65 -7.55 11.81
C GLU A 40 -10.81 -6.66 12.23
N GLY A 41 -11.99 -6.86 11.62
CA GLY A 41 -13.13 -5.96 11.82
C GLY A 41 -12.79 -4.50 11.42
N PRO A 42 -12.87 -3.53 12.34
CA PRO A 42 -12.50 -2.13 12.07
C PRO A 42 -11.00 -1.84 12.26
N GLN A 43 -10.19 -2.78 12.75
CA GLN A 43 -8.79 -2.52 13.13
C GLN A 43 -7.83 -2.94 12.02
N PRO A 44 -7.00 -2.02 11.48
CA PRO A 44 -5.98 -2.39 10.49
C PRO A 44 -4.91 -3.28 11.11
N LEU A 45 -4.34 -4.17 10.29
CA LEU A 45 -3.20 -5.00 10.66
C LEU A 45 -1.98 -4.13 10.93
N ILE A 46 -1.47 -4.17 12.15
CA ILE A 46 -0.13 -3.67 12.48
C ILE A 46 0.72 -4.87 12.85
N ARG A 47 1.88 -5.05 12.21
CA ARG A 47 2.82 -6.11 12.54
C ARG A 47 4.14 -5.53 13.01
N GLU A 48 4.85 -6.27 13.86
CA GLU A 48 6.21 -5.92 14.25
C GLU A 48 7.21 -6.53 13.25
N LEU A 49 8.16 -5.72 12.79
CA LEU A 49 9.28 -6.12 11.95
C LEU A 49 10.56 -5.43 12.45
N ASP A 50 11.53 -6.22 12.89
CA ASP A 50 12.82 -5.73 13.42
C ASP A 50 12.68 -4.61 14.48
N GLY A 51 11.74 -4.77 15.41
CA GLY A 51 11.47 -3.81 16.48
C GLY A 51 10.74 -2.54 16.03
N ARG A 52 10.14 -2.54 14.84
CA ARG A 52 9.33 -1.43 14.30
C ARG A 52 7.94 -1.93 13.96
N ASN A 53 6.94 -1.12 14.25
CA ASN A 53 5.57 -1.38 13.80
C ASN A 53 5.43 -1.01 12.33
N THR A 54 4.84 -1.90 11.54
CA THR A 54 4.55 -1.68 10.13
C THR A 54 3.07 -1.91 9.80
N LEU A 55 2.56 -1.13 8.85
CA LEU A 55 1.26 -1.33 8.21
C LEU A 55 1.48 -1.87 6.78
N PRO A 56 1.17 -3.15 6.53
CA PRO A 56 1.15 -3.73 5.19
C PRO A 56 0.09 -3.10 4.26
N VAL A 57 0.51 -2.69 3.05
CA VAL A 57 -0.40 -2.15 2.02
C VAL A 57 -0.11 -2.71 0.62
N TRP A 58 -1.15 -2.76 -0.21
CA TRP A 58 -1.14 -3.29 -1.57
C TRP A 58 -1.94 -2.39 -2.53
N PRO A 59 -1.62 -2.37 -3.83
CA PRO A 59 -2.36 -1.56 -4.80
C PRO A 59 -3.63 -2.24 -5.34
N TYR A 60 -3.82 -3.52 -5.04
CA TYR A 60 -4.95 -4.31 -5.52
C TYR A 60 -5.47 -5.26 -4.44
N LYS A 61 -6.79 -5.45 -4.42
CA LYS A 61 -7.47 -6.44 -3.57
C LYS A 61 -6.86 -7.82 -3.67
N ARG A 62 -6.52 -8.25 -4.89
CA ARG A 62 -5.99 -9.57 -5.16
C ARG A 62 -4.75 -9.87 -4.32
N TYR A 63 -3.78 -8.95 -4.29
CA TYR A 63 -2.55 -9.17 -3.52
C TYR A 63 -2.80 -9.19 -2.00
N ALA A 64 -3.69 -8.33 -1.50
CA ALA A 64 -4.10 -8.38 -0.10
C ALA A 64 -4.81 -9.72 0.23
N ALA A 65 -5.69 -10.20 -0.65
CA ALA A 65 -6.40 -11.47 -0.48
C ALA A 65 -5.44 -12.67 -0.52
N ASP A 66 -4.47 -12.68 -1.43
CA ASP A 66 -3.45 -13.73 -1.53
C ASP A 66 -2.55 -13.76 -0.26
N ALA A 67 -2.42 -12.63 0.43
CA ALA A 67 -1.69 -12.53 1.70
C ALA A 67 -2.47 -13.04 2.92
N VAL A 68 -3.79 -13.31 2.80
CA VAL A 68 -4.63 -13.88 3.88
C VAL A 68 -4.31 -15.37 4.04
N ALA A 69 -3.14 -15.65 4.62
CA ALA A 69 -2.64 -16.98 4.87
C ALA A 69 -1.78 -16.99 6.14
N GLY A 70 -1.55 -18.19 6.70
CA GLY A 70 -0.73 -18.35 7.90
C GLY A 70 -1.24 -17.51 9.07
N GLU A 71 -0.38 -16.64 9.60
CA GLU A 71 -0.70 -15.75 10.73
C GLU A 71 -1.78 -14.72 10.40
N TRP A 72 -2.00 -14.42 9.13
CA TRP A 72 -2.99 -13.43 8.66
C TRP A 72 -4.31 -14.08 8.23
N ALA A 73 -4.48 -15.39 8.42
CA ALA A 73 -5.64 -16.14 7.92
C ALA A 73 -6.99 -15.70 8.53
N HIS A 74 -6.99 -15.00 9.67
CA HIS A 74 -8.18 -14.47 10.33
C HIS A 74 -8.55 -13.05 9.87
N LEU A 75 -7.70 -12.42 9.04
CA LEU A 75 -7.88 -11.05 8.57
C LEU A 75 -8.65 -11.02 7.25
N ALA A 76 -9.23 -9.86 6.94
CA ALA A 76 -9.90 -9.61 5.69
C ALA A 76 -9.27 -8.41 4.95
N PRO A 77 -9.27 -8.40 3.61
CA PRO A 77 -8.88 -7.22 2.85
C PRO A 77 -9.81 -6.03 3.13
N GLY A 78 -9.22 -4.88 3.42
CA GLY A 78 -9.90 -3.59 3.55
C GLY A 78 -9.38 -2.61 2.50
N VAL A 79 -10.27 -1.75 1.99
CA VAL A 79 -9.94 -0.72 1.01
C VAL A 79 -10.13 0.67 1.62
N GLU A 80 -9.24 1.58 1.26
CA GLU A 80 -9.32 3.01 1.49
C GLU A 80 -9.14 3.74 0.14
N SER A 81 -9.74 4.93 -0.04
CA SER A 81 -9.40 5.77 -1.19
C SER A 81 -8.00 6.35 -1.05
N VAL A 82 -7.37 6.76 -2.15
CA VAL A 82 -6.03 7.36 -2.09
C VAL A 82 -6.05 8.65 -1.26
N ASP A 83 -7.10 9.47 -1.40
CA ASP A 83 -7.30 10.68 -0.58
C ASP A 83 -7.37 10.37 0.92
N PHE A 84 -8.18 9.38 1.31
CA PHE A 84 -8.34 9.02 2.73
C PHE A 84 -7.04 8.46 3.27
N PHE A 85 -6.41 7.55 2.52
CA PHE A 85 -5.13 6.96 2.90
C PHE A 85 -4.07 8.05 3.10
N THR A 86 -3.97 8.99 2.16
CA THR A 86 -2.98 10.08 2.19
C THR A 86 -3.22 11.02 3.36
N TYR A 87 -4.41 11.61 3.48
CA TYR A 87 -4.64 12.70 4.44
C TYR A 87 -5.04 12.22 5.84
N GLN A 88 -5.61 11.02 5.98
CA GLN A 88 -6.02 10.48 7.28
C GLN A 88 -5.05 9.41 7.75
N THR A 89 -4.88 8.35 6.96
CA THR A 89 -4.13 7.16 7.40
C THR A 89 -2.64 7.49 7.58
N LEU A 90 -1.95 8.06 6.60
CA LEU A 90 -0.53 8.39 6.74
C LEU A 90 -0.25 9.37 7.89
N ASN A 91 -1.12 10.37 8.09
CA ASN A 91 -1.00 11.31 9.20
C ASN A 91 -1.18 10.63 10.57
N LYS A 92 -2.07 9.63 10.66
CA LYS A 92 -2.21 8.81 11.87
C LYS A 92 -0.95 7.97 12.10
N LEU A 93 -0.47 7.24 11.08
CA LEU A 93 0.72 6.40 11.18
C LEU A 93 1.98 7.21 11.55
N ALA A 94 2.10 8.44 11.03
CA ALA A 94 3.19 9.34 11.38
C ALA A 94 3.22 9.68 12.88
N ARG A 95 2.04 9.85 13.51
CA ARG A 95 1.92 10.13 14.95
C ARG A 95 2.15 8.90 15.81
N GLU A 96 1.84 7.73 15.28
CA GLU A 96 1.98 6.43 15.96
C GLU A 96 3.35 5.77 15.69
N GLU A 97 4.25 6.44 14.96
CA GLU A 97 5.56 5.94 14.54
C GLU A 97 5.49 4.59 13.80
N VAL A 98 4.40 4.36 13.07
CA VAL A 98 4.20 3.16 12.25
C VAL A 98 4.73 3.39 10.85
N THR A 99 5.59 2.49 10.37
CA THR A 99 6.15 2.53 9.01
C THR A 99 5.16 1.90 8.02
N VAL A 100 5.09 2.43 6.79
CA VAL A 100 4.29 1.79 5.74
C VAL A 100 5.15 0.70 5.08
N GLU A 101 4.58 -0.48 4.96
CA GLU A 101 5.20 -1.61 4.27
C GLU A 101 4.46 -1.89 2.97
N ILE A 102 5.05 -1.47 1.85
CA ILE A 102 4.46 -1.63 0.53
C ILE A 102 4.76 -3.02 0.01
N MET A 103 3.71 -3.76 -0.31
CA MET A 103 3.75 -5.09 -0.91
C MET A 103 4.70 -6.01 -0.14
N PRO A 104 4.34 -6.52 1.06
CA PRO A 104 5.13 -7.53 1.74
C PRO A 104 5.41 -8.76 0.87
N ARG A 105 6.52 -9.45 1.17
CA ARG A 105 6.89 -10.71 0.52
C ARG A 105 6.50 -11.89 1.43
N PRO A 106 6.27 -13.09 0.87
CA PRO A 106 6.12 -14.29 1.68
C PRO A 106 7.35 -14.49 2.58
N GLY A 107 7.19 -14.34 3.90
CA GLY A 107 8.26 -14.50 4.88
C GLY A 107 9.33 -13.41 4.90
N ALA A 108 9.15 -12.30 4.18
CA ALA A 108 10.11 -11.19 4.17
C ALA A 108 9.41 -9.83 4.09
N ALA A 109 10.17 -8.77 4.35
CA ALA A 109 9.66 -7.40 4.25
C ALA A 109 9.35 -7.02 2.78
N GLY A 110 8.36 -6.14 2.63
CA GLY A 110 8.18 -5.35 1.42
C GLY A 110 9.08 -4.12 1.42
N CYS A 111 8.73 -3.12 0.60
CA CYS A 111 9.40 -1.82 0.62
C CYS A 111 8.95 -1.05 1.87
N LEU A 112 9.91 -0.74 2.76
CA LEU A 112 9.66 0.04 3.96
C LEU A 112 9.83 1.54 3.67
N ILE A 113 8.77 2.31 3.91
CA ILE A 113 8.77 3.76 3.70
C ILE A 113 8.10 4.49 4.85
N THR A 114 8.67 5.62 5.26
CA THR A 114 8.06 6.43 6.32
C THR A 114 6.77 7.08 5.82
N PRO A 115 5.75 7.25 6.69
CA PRO A 115 4.50 7.88 6.29
C PRO A 115 4.71 9.29 5.71
N GLN A 116 5.65 10.06 6.25
CA GLN A 116 5.95 11.42 5.77
C GLN A 116 6.54 11.42 4.36
N ARG A 117 7.42 10.45 4.04
CA ARG A 117 8.01 10.34 2.70
C ARG A 117 6.97 9.92 1.68
N LEU A 118 6.14 8.92 2.03
CA LEU A 118 5.06 8.47 1.15
C LEU A 118 4.01 9.58 0.95
N PHE A 119 3.66 10.31 2.01
CA PHE A 119 2.74 11.46 1.93
C PHE A 119 3.22 12.49 0.92
N GLY A 120 4.47 12.93 1.01
CA GLY A 120 5.03 13.90 0.07
C GLY A 120 5.06 13.38 -1.37
N MET A 121 5.29 12.08 -1.59
CA MET A 121 5.21 11.48 -2.93
C MET A 121 3.78 11.51 -3.49
N LEU A 122 2.79 11.11 -2.68
CA LEU A 122 1.38 11.10 -3.08
C LEU A 122 0.87 12.51 -3.34
N GLU A 123 1.17 13.47 -2.47
CA GLU A 123 0.77 14.87 -2.63
C GLU A 123 1.32 15.46 -3.94
N ASN A 124 2.62 15.29 -4.21
CA ASN A 124 3.22 15.75 -5.47
C ASN A 124 2.58 15.10 -6.71
N MET A 125 2.24 13.81 -6.64
CA MET A 125 1.59 13.11 -7.75
C MET A 125 0.14 13.59 -7.96
N MET A 126 -0.60 13.87 -6.88
CA MET A 126 -1.96 14.42 -6.94
C MET A 126 -1.97 15.81 -7.57
N GLU A 127 -1.09 16.70 -7.11
CA GLU A 127 -0.94 18.04 -7.67
C GLU A 127 -0.59 17.98 -9.16
N SER A 128 0.37 17.14 -9.54
CA SER A 128 0.79 16.97 -10.94
C SER A 128 -0.34 16.50 -11.86
N ARG A 129 -1.29 15.68 -11.36
CA ARG A 129 -2.47 15.27 -12.14
C ARG A 129 -3.45 16.42 -12.35
N ASP A 130 -3.67 17.24 -11.34
CA ASP A 130 -4.61 18.37 -11.40
C ASP A 130 -4.18 19.43 -12.43
N TYR A 131 -2.86 19.62 -12.61
CA TYR A 131 -2.31 20.52 -13.63
C TYR A 131 -2.52 20.06 -15.08
N THR A 132 -2.77 18.78 -15.35
CA THR A 132 -2.93 18.29 -16.74
C THR A 132 -4.33 18.46 -17.34
N VAL A 133 -5.32 18.91 -16.56
CA VAL A 133 -6.71 19.11 -17.01
C VAL A 133 -6.99 20.59 -17.40
N GLY A 134 -5.98 21.46 -17.30
CA GLY A 134 -6.11 22.91 -17.41
C GLY A 134 -5.53 23.59 -18.66
N ASP A 135 -5.28 22.86 -19.76
CA ASP A 135 -4.82 23.45 -21.04
C ASP A 135 -5.67 22.95 -22.23
#